data_AF-A0A3A9BPF9-F1
#
_entry.id   AF-A0A3A9BPF9-F1
#
_cell.length_a   1.000
_cell.length_b   1.000
_cell.length_c   1.000
_cell.angle_alpha   90.00
_cell.angle_beta   90.00
_cell.angle_gamma   90.00
#
_symmetry.space_group_name_H-M   'P 1'
#
loop_
_entity.id
_entity.type
_entity.pdbx_description
1 polymer ?
#
loop_
_entity_poly.entity_id
_entity_poly.type
_entity_poly.pdbx_seq_one_letter_code
_entity_poly.pdbx_strand_id
1 'polypeptide(L)'
;MRQQEGKKGGAQVWTVMVLVMIPFLAAGYVLLFEITDRHLEQSYENISAVQLSRANRDFLFQMDLDQFEACRLQPYHTEERRQRMEIVRSPEEYFRNGEDNTYTNRERPCIRQYFYKDGEIYSAESEYTMNLPVKYQFPHEKTEAMMLAIQEEKDVFLSYNDGLEDWYSSFTPMKGKGGYVIGLLEASAENQRGRFEQILNRKELKRRIALASLGLLAVVLLVMWMNMRPLSRLKAAILALTDGRLDTRVYVGGNSEIAGIAAAFNRIAENAEGQVHRTESFQKKYEAFLPREIFGLFGKNGIEKIRPGDEKQVQAAVLALGGGENQEHSFKRRNRRLEYQIPVIKANGGIVFRLTSSGIEAIFPQRERQGILLAAVLAVQNTFQDSDGQRLHAAIRAGPMRIGIMGSEKRCMVAVTDRQKSLAWSLERLAEECGSGILITGQAAREIPDFYETYHYRLLGWVYLSSQKSMEWIYEVFDGEPEESRRKKTFTRNDFEAGVRAFCVGEIPNARRHFIRVIDHHREDRAAGKYICLCEAYMEKGQAPKELCLERY
;
A
#
# COMPACT_ATOMS: atom_id res chain seq x y z
N MET A 1 20.46 1.47 -14.39
CA MET A 1 21.32 1.78 -13.23
C MET A 1 20.60 1.90 -11.88
N ARG A 2 19.26 1.87 -11.77
CA ARG A 2 18.52 1.96 -10.47
C ARG A 2 18.15 0.62 -9.81
N GLN A 3 18.69 -0.52 -10.27
CA GLN A 3 18.36 -1.84 -9.73
C GLN A 3 19.29 -2.33 -8.59
N GLN A 4 20.31 -1.56 -8.21
CA GLN A 4 21.30 -1.99 -7.20
C GLN A 4 21.12 -1.40 -5.79
N GLU A 5 20.20 -0.46 -5.57
CA GLU A 5 20.02 0.18 -4.24
C GLU A 5 19.18 -0.64 -3.25
N GLY A 6 18.39 -1.61 -3.72
CA GLY A 6 17.51 -2.42 -2.86
C GLY A 6 18.22 -3.39 -1.91
N LYS A 7 19.50 -3.73 -2.15
CA LYS A 7 20.26 -4.65 -1.29
C LYS A 7 20.99 -3.97 -0.12
N LYS A 8 21.17 -2.64 -0.14
CA LYS A 8 21.99 -1.93 0.87
C LYS A 8 21.24 -1.59 2.16
N GLY A 9 19.93 -1.36 2.10
CA GLY A 9 19.15 -0.89 3.25
C GLY A 9 19.01 -1.90 4.39
N GLY A 10 18.84 -3.19 4.07
CA GLY A 10 18.69 -4.25 5.08
C GLY A 10 19.98 -4.55 5.83
N ALA A 11 21.13 -4.46 5.14
CA ALA A 11 22.44 -4.68 5.74
C ALA A 11 22.81 -3.55 6.72
N GLN A 12 22.52 -2.29 6.40
CA GLN A 12 22.87 -1.14 7.26
C GLN A 12 22.14 -1.16 8.61
N VAL A 13 20.83 -1.47 8.64
CA VAL A 13 20.07 -1.55 9.90
C VAL A 13 20.58 -2.69 10.78
N TRP A 14 20.89 -3.84 10.17
CA TRP A 14 21.47 -4.99 10.87
C TRP A 14 22.83 -4.64 11.50
N THR A 15 23.68 -3.95 10.75
CA THR A 15 25.02 -3.58 11.21
C THR A 15 24.94 -2.63 12.41
N VAL A 16 24.07 -1.62 12.34
CA VAL A 16 23.90 -0.64 13.42
C VAL A 16 23.30 -1.27 14.67
N MET A 17 22.29 -2.14 14.56
CA MET A 17 21.68 -2.76 15.74
C MET A 17 22.60 -3.76 16.44
N VAL A 18 23.37 -4.56 15.70
CA VAL A 18 24.38 -5.45 16.31
C VAL A 18 25.42 -4.64 17.07
N LEU A 19 25.85 -3.50 16.52
CA LEU A 19 26.82 -2.60 17.15
C LEU A 19 26.28 -1.98 18.45
N VAL A 20 24.98 -1.72 18.54
CA VAL A 20 24.32 -1.16 19.75
C VAL A 20 24.06 -2.23 20.80
N MET A 21 23.68 -3.44 20.41
CA MET A 21 23.30 -4.50 21.35
C MET A 21 24.49 -5.12 22.09
N ILE A 22 25.65 -5.26 21.44
CA ILE A 22 26.86 -5.83 22.04
C ILE A 22 27.28 -5.09 23.32
N PRO A 23 27.40 -3.74 23.34
CA PRO A 23 27.75 -3.00 24.56
C PRO A 23 26.72 -3.16 25.68
N PHE A 24 25.43 -3.13 25.38
CA PHE A 24 24.36 -3.31 26.39
C PHE A 24 24.38 -4.70 27.02
N LEU A 25 24.63 -5.73 26.22
CA LEU A 25 24.75 -7.11 26.70
C LEU A 25 26.01 -7.31 27.53
N ALA A 26 27.13 -6.70 27.14
CA ALA A 26 28.36 -6.74 27.93
C ALA A 26 28.17 -6.03 29.29
N ALA A 27 27.54 -4.86 29.29
CA ALA A 27 27.22 -4.13 30.51
C ALA A 27 26.24 -4.91 31.41
N GLY A 28 25.21 -5.52 30.82
CA GLY A 28 24.26 -6.37 31.56
C GLY A 28 24.91 -7.61 32.16
N TYR A 29 25.87 -8.22 31.46
CA TYR A 29 26.63 -9.37 31.96
C TYR A 29 27.51 -9.00 33.16
N VAL A 30 28.20 -7.86 33.09
CA VAL A 30 29.01 -7.34 34.20
C VAL A 30 28.14 -7.04 35.42
N LEU A 31 27.01 -6.35 35.21
CA LEU A 31 26.06 -6.02 36.27
C LEU A 31 25.48 -7.28 36.94
N LEU A 32 25.07 -8.27 36.15
CA LEU A 32 24.48 -9.51 36.68
C LEU A 32 25.52 -10.33 37.46
N PHE A 33 26.78 -10.34 37.00
CA PHE A 33 27.88 -10.95 37.73
C PHE A 33 28.08 -10.27 39.09
N GLU A 34 28.14 -8.93 39.12
CA GLU A 34 28.35 -8.17 40.35
C GLU A 34 27.19 -8.29 41.34
N ILE A 35 25.95 -8.34 40.85
CA ILE A 35 24.76 -8.56 41.69
C ILE A 35 24.78 -9.97 42.30
N THR A 36 25.11 -10.99 41.49
CA THR A 36 25.12 -12.38 41.96
C THR A 36 26.20 -12.60 43.01
N ASP A 37 27.37 -12.00 42.83
CA ASP A 37 28.50 -12.09 43.75
C ASP A 37 28.15 -11.48 45.13
N ARG A 38 27.62 -10.25 45.14
CA ARG A 38 27.22 -9.58 46.40
C ARG A 38 26.08 -10.31 47.13
N HIS A 39 25.09 -10.82 46.40
CA HIS A 39 23.97 -11.51 47.03
C HIS A 39 24.37 -12.86 47.64
N LEU A 40 25.31 -13.58 47.01
CA LEU A 40 25.84 -14.82 47.55
C LEU A 40 26.63 -14.56 48.84
N GLU A 41 27.45 -13.51 48.87
CA GLU A 41 28.24 -13.11 50.04
C GLU A 41 27.32 -12.80 51.25
N GLN A 42 26.35 -11.90 51.07
CA GLN A 42 25.40 -11.55 52.13
C GLN A 42 24.55 -12.75 52.58
N SER A 43 24.17 -13.64 51.66
CA SER A 43 23.39 -14.82 52.03
C SER A 43 24.20 -15.79 52.89
N TYR A 44 25.50 -15.92 52.61
CA TYR A 44 26.39 -16.81 53.34
C TYR A 44 26.64 -16.30 54.77
N GLU A 45 26.97 -15.02 54.94
CA GLU A 45 27.17 -14.39 56.26
C GLU A 45 25.93 -14.54 57.16
N ASN A 46 24.74 -14.29 56.60
CA ASN A 46 23.49 -14.44 57.34
C ASN A 46 23.21 -15.89 57.77
N ILE A 47 23.49 -16.87 56.90
CA ILE A 47 23.34 -18.29 57.23
C ILE A 47 24.29 -18.68 58.36
N SER A 48 25.57 -18.28 58.28
CA SER A 48 26.57 -18.55 59.31
C SER A 48 26.20 -17.90 60.65
N ALA A 49 25.75 -16.64 60.65
CA ALA A 49 25.31 -15.95 61.86
C ALA A 49 24.17 -16.68 62.57
N VAL A 50 23.15 -17.10 61.82
CA VAL A 50 22.01 -17.84 62.37
C VAL A 50 22.42 -19.22 62.89
N GLN A 51 23.30 -19.94 62.18
CA GLN A 51 23.79 -21.25 62.60
C GLN A 51 24.61 -21.17 63.90
N LEU A 52 25.51 -20.20 64.02
CA LEU A 52 26.34 -20.00 65.21
C LEU A 52 25.51 -19.55 66.42
N SER A 53 24.59 -18.60 66.25
CA SER A 53 23.67 -18.18 67.32
C SER A 53 22.79 -19.34 67.81
N ARG A 54 22.29 -20.19 66.90
CA ARG A 54 21.56 -21.41 67.27
C ARG A 54 22.42 -22.38 68.08
N ALA A 55 23.66 -22.62 67.65
CA ALA A 55 24.57 -23.50 68.37
C ALA A 55 24.84 -23.01 69.81
N ASN A 56 25.04 -21.70 70.00
CA ASN A 56 25.13 -21.12 71.34
C ASN A 56 23.88 -21.35 72.17
N ARG A 57 22.69 -21.14 71.60
CA ARG A 57 21.41 -21.31 72.31
C ARG A 57 21.15 -22.76 72.69
N ASP A 58 21.38 -23.69 71.77
CA ASP A 58 21.24 -25.13 72.00
C ASP A 58 22.17 -25.61 73.11
N PHE A 59 23.37 -25.04 73.18
CA PHE A 59 24.33 -25.29 74.25
C PHE A 59 23.91 -24.65 75.57
N LEU A 60 23.43 -23.40 75.55
CA LEU A 60 22.92 -22.69 76.73
C LEU A 60 21.79 -23.46 77.43
N PHE A 61 20.91 -24.13 76.68
CA PHE A 61 19.84 -24.96 77.25
C PHE A 61 20.34 -26.15 78.07
N GLN A 62 21.58 -26.60 77.84
CA GLN A 62 22.18 -27.76 78.51
C GLN A 62 23.04 -27.35 79.72
N MET A 63 23.29 -26.05 79.92
CA MET A 63 24.15 -25.54 81.00
C MET A 63 23.39 -25.39 82.32
N ASP A 64 24.03 -25.78 83.43
CA ASP A 64 23.63 -25.38 84.77
C ASP A 64 24.14 -23.96 85.07
N LEU A 65 23.25 -22.97 84.92
CA LEU A 65 23.56 -21.55 85.11
C LEU A 65 23.83 -21.20 86.57
N ASP A 66 23.27 -21.94 87.55
CA ASP A 66 23.51 -21.69 88.97
C ASP A 66 24.94 -22.10 89.34
N GLN A 67 25.39 -23.25 88.83
CA GLN A 67 26.76 -23.71 88.99
C GLN A 67 27.75 -22.76 88.30
N PHE A 68 27.43 -22.28 87.10
CA PHE A 68 28.25 -21.30 86.37
C PHE A 68 28.40 -19.98 87.15
N GLU A 69 27.30 -19.47 87.72
CA GLU A 69 27.30 -18.25 88.53
C GLU A 69 28.07 -18.42 89.85
N ALA A 70 27.90 -19.55 90.54
CA ALA A 70 28.66 -19.84 91.75
C ALA A 70 30.17 -19.87 91.50
N CYS A 71 30.59 -20.32 90.31
CA CYS A 71 31.99 -20.30 89.91
C CYS A 71 32.48 -18.88 89.64
N ARG A 72 31.74 -18.09 88.86
CA ARG A 72 32.06 -16.69 88.53
C ARG A 72 32.33 -15.80 89.76
N LEU A 73 31.59 -16.03 90.86
CA LEU A 73 31.70 -15.21 92.06
C LEU A 73 32.98 -15.46 92.88
N GLN A 74 33.73 -16.52 92.58
CA GLN A 74 34.99 -16.81 93.27
C GLN A 74 36.07 -15.75 92.99
N PRO A 75 37.00 -15.49 93.93
CA PRO A 75 38.04 -14.50 93.74
C PRO A 75 39.16 -14.96 92.80
N TYR A 76 39.41 -16.28 92.70
CA TYR A 76 40.43 -16.86 91.81
C TYR A 76 40.00 -18.26 91.33
N HIS A 77 40.32 -18.57 90.07
CA HIS A 77 40.08 -19.88 89.48
C HIS A 77 41.37 -20.72 89.42
N THR A 78 41.29 -22.00 89.77
CA THR A 78 42.40 -22.98 89.74
C THR A 78 42.03 -24.22 88.93
N GLU A 79 43.02 -24.98 88.44
CA GLU A 79 42.77 -26.13 87.54
C GLU A 79 41.98 -27.27 88.20
N GLU A 80 42.20 -27.54 89.49
CA GLU A 80 41.37 -28.50 90.24
C GLU A 80 39.90 -28.07 90.33
N ARG A 81 39.63 -26.76 90.36
CA ARG A 81 38.26 -26.25 90.36
C ARG A 81 37.67 -26.29 88.96
N ARG A 82 38.47 -26.02 87.93
CA ARG A 82 38.07 -26.18 86.53
C ARG A 82 37.65 -27.60 86.20
N GLN A 83 38.38 -28.61 86.67
CA GLN A 83 37.99 -30.02 86.47
C GLN A 83 36.70 -30.40 87.21
N ARG A 84 36.33 -29.68 88.28
CA ARG A 84 35.03 -29.85 88.99
C ARG A 84 33.90 -29.05 88.38
N MET A 85 34.21 -28.07 87.53
CA MET A 85 33.20 -27.47 86.67
C MET A 85 32.97 -28.48 85.55
N GLU A 86 31.80 -29.11 85.49
CA GLU A 86 31.38 -29.83 84.27
C GLU A 86 31.10 -28.79 83.17
N ILE A 87 32.12 -28.05 82.76
CA ILE A 87 32.13 -27.23 81.56
C ILE A 87 32.08 -28.24 80.43
N VAL A 88 30.86 -28.49 79.94
CA VAL A 88 30.62 -29.36 78.79
C VAL A 88 31.52 -28.89 77.66
N ARG A 89 32.51 -29.69 77.28
CA ARG A 89 33.26 -29.42 76.05
C ARG A 89 32.36 -29.79 74.87
N SER A 90 32.41 -28.97 73.82
CA SER A 90 31.97 -29.44 72.50
C SER A 90 32.79 -30.71 72.16
N PRO A 91 32.16 -31.84 71.81
CA PRO A 91 32.90 -33.05 71.46
C PRO A 91 33.75 -32.79 70.22
N GLU A 92 35.07 -32.90 70.33
CA GLU A 92 35.96 -32.98 69.18
C GLU A 92 35.83 -34.39 68.56
N GLU A 93 34.92 -34.57 67.62
CA GLU A 93 34.94 -35.74 66.75
C GLU A 93 35.84 -35.47 65.54
N TYR A 94 36.94 -36.21 65.45
CA TYR A 94 37.87 -36.16 64.32
C TYR A 94 37.30 -37.00 63.17
N PHE A 95 36.94 -36.35 62.05
CA PHE A 95 36.52 -37.06 60.84
C PHE A 95 37.73 -37.40 59.97
N ARG A 96 37.85 -38.66 59.55
CA ARG A 96 38.92 -39.12 58.65
C ARG A 96 38.49 -38.90 57.20
N ASN A 97 39.23 -38.08 56.48
CA ASN A 97 38.96 -37.80 55.07
C ASN A 97 39.29 -39.06 54.22
N GLY A 98 38.33 -39.52 53.41
CA GLY A 98 38.39 -40.81 52.72
C GLY A 98 39.38 -40.88 51.56
N GLU A 99 39.77 -39.74 50.98
CA GLU A 99 40.70 -39.70 49.83
C GLU A 99 42.18 -39.61 50.27
N ASP A 100 42.49 -38.88 51.34
CA ASP A 100 43.88 -38.50 51.69
C ASP A 100 44.36 -38.97 53.07
N ASN A 101 43.57 -39.76 53.83
CA ASN A 101 43.90 -40.26 55.17
C ASN A 101 44.23 -39.19 56.23
N THR A 102 43.94 -37.92 55.97
CA THR A 102 44.09 -36.82 56.92
C THR A 102 42.87 -36.71 57.84
N TYR A 103 43.11 -36.36 59.11
CA TYR A 103 42.04 -36.04 60.06
C TYR A 103 41.64 -34.57 59.88
N THR A 104 40.40 -34.32 59.48
CA THR A 104 39.82 -32.98 59.46
C THR A 104 38.95 -32.79 60.70
N ASN A 105 39.43 -31.97 61.63
CA ASN A 105 38.57 -31.34 62.64
C ASN A 105 37.76 -30.23 61.92
N ARG A 106 36.63 -29.76 62.47
CA ARG A 106 35.88 -28.55 62.04
C ARG A 106 34.65 -28.72 61.11
N GLU A 107 33.64 -29.50 61.52
CA GLU A 107 32.26 -29.29 61.01
C GLU A 107 31.26 -28.80 62.07
N ARG A 108 31.64 -28.77 63.35
CA ARG A 108 30.82 -28.17 64.42
C ARG A 108 31.45 -26.88 64.92
N PRO A 109 30.65 -25.84 65.22
CA PRO A 109 31.17 -24.62 65.80
C PRO A 109 31.84 -24.90 67.15
N CYS A 110 32.99 -24.27 67.37
CA CYS A 110 33.69 -24.30 68.64
C CYS A 110 32.96 -23.33 69.59
N ILE A 111 32.37 -23.87 70.65
CA ILE A 111 31.64 -23.09 71.65
C ILE A 111 32.57 -22.81 72.83
N ARG A 112 32.77 -21.53 73.14
CA ARG A 112 33.60 -21.05 74.25
C ARG A 112 32.79 -20.26 75.26
N GLN A 113 33.23 -20.31 76.51
CA GLN A 113 32.54 -19.70 77.64
C GLN A 113 33.35 -18.56 78.26
N TYR A 114 32.66 -17.49 78.66
CA TYR A 114 33.27 -16.31 79.26
C TYR A 114 32.46 -15.81 80.46
N PHE A 115 33.16 -15.39 81.51
CA PHE A 115 32.59 -14.77 82.70
C PHE A 115 32.49 -13.25 82.54
N TYR A 116 31.42 -12.65 83.04
CA TYR A 116 31.30 -11.20 83.16
C TYR A 116 31.29 -10.76 84.63
N LYS A 117 32.27 -9.95 85.03
CA LYS A 117 32.44 -9.51 86.43
C LYS A 117 33.15 -8.17 86.48
N ASP A 118 32.66 -7.26 87.32
CA ASP A 118 33.26 -5.95 87.58
C ASP A 118 33.50 -5.10 86.30
N GLY A 119 32.59 -5.21 85.32
CA GLY A 119 32.67 -4.48 84.05
C GLY A 119 33.62 -5.07 83.01
N GLU A 120 34.27 -6.20 83.32
CA GLU A 120 35.25 -6.85 82.46
C GLU A 120 34.83 -8.29 82.13
N ILE A 121 35.34 -8.81 81.01
CA ILE A 121 35.09 -10.17 80.54
C ILE A 121 36.34 -11.01 80.77
N TYR A 122 36.17 -12.23 81.29
CA TYR A 122 37.23 -13.19 81.57
C TYR A 122 36.95 -14.51 80.87
N SER A 123 37.99 -15.21 80.38
CA SER A 123 37.81 -16.56 79.83
C SER A 123 37.36 -17.53 80.92
N ALA A 124 36.43 -18.44 80.63
CA ALA A 124 36.09 -19.54 81.53
C ALA A 124 36.86 -20.84 81.20
N GLU A 125 37.73 -20.81 80.18
CA GLU A 125 38.21 -22.04 79.54
C GLU A 125 39.67 -22.40 79.79
N SER A 126 40.59 -21.49 80.12
CA SER A 126 42.03 -21.82 80.19
C SER A 126 42.70 -21.23 81.43
N GLU A 127 43.42 -22.08 82.17
CA GLU A 127 44.15 -21.76 83.40
C GLU A 127 45.03 -20.51 83.29
N TYR A 128 45.65 -20.31 82.12
CA TYR A 128 46.55 -19.20 81.84
C TYR A 128 45.83 -17.87 81.58
N THR A 129 44.53 -17.91 81.27
CA THR A 129 43.76 -16.75 80.80
C THR A 129 42.51 -16.43 81.62
N MET A 130 42.12 -17.29 82.57
CA MET A 130 40.92 -17.09 83.40
C MET A 130 40.97 -15.85 84.30
N ASN A 131 42.16 -15.40 84.70
CA ASN A 131 42.33 -14.25 85.60
C ASN A 131 42.81 -12.98 84.88
N LEU A 132 42.92 -13.02 83.54
CA LEU A 132 43.31 -11.88 82.72
C LEU A 132 42.07 -11.40 81.93
N PRO A 133 41.74 -10.10 81.91
CA PRO A 133 40.64 -9.61 81.07
C PRO A 133 40.85 -9.92 79.58
N VAL A 134 39.78 -10.31 78.89
CA VAL A 134 39.76 -10.68 77.46
C VAL A 134 40.28 -9.56 76.56
N LYS A 135 40.17 -8.29 76.96
CA LYS A 135 40.72 -7.13 76.24
C LYS A 135 42.24 -7.16 76.03
N TYR A 136 42.97 -7.94 76.82
CA TYR A 136 44.42 -8.13 76.66
C TYR A 136 44.77 -9.43 75.92
N GLN A 137 43.77 -10.24 75.56
CA GLN A 137 43.96 -11.57 74.97
C GLN A 137 43.54 -11.64 73.50
N PHE A 138 42.60 -10.78 73.09
CA PHE A 138 41.98 -10.85 71.77
C PHE A 138 41.99 -9.48 71.07
N PRO A 139 41.82 -9.45 69.73
CA PRO A 139 41.70 -8.22 68.96
C PRO A 139 40.60 -7.29 69.49
N HIS A 140 40.82 -5.98 69.33
CA HIS A 140 39.90 -4.96 69.85
C HIS A 140 38.46 -5.15 69.36
N GLU A 141 38.29 -5.44 68.06
CA GLU A 141 36.99 -5.67 67.42
C GLU A 141 36.21 -6.82 68.08
N LYS A 142 36.90 -7.91 68.41
CA LYS A 142 36.30 -9.05 69.12
C LYS A 142 35.82 -8.63 70.50
N THR A 143 36.65 -7.90 71.23
CA THR A 143 36.33 -7.47 72.60
C THR A 143 35.19 -6.47 72.64
N GLU A 144 35.11 -5.59 71.64
CA GLU A 144 34.01 -4.63 71.48
C GLU A 144 32.69 -5.34 71.16
N ALA A 145 32.70 -6.31 70.23
CA ALA A 145 31.52 -7.11 69.92
C ALA A 145 31.01 -7.93 71.12
N MET A 146 31.93 -8.49 71.92
CA MET A 146 31.56 -9.19 73.16
C MET A 146 30.92 -8.24 74.18
N MET A 147 31.48 -7.04 74.37
CA MET A 147 30.89 -6.03 75.27
C MET A 147 29.54 -5.52 74.77
N LEU A 148 29.40 -5.33 73.45
CA LEU A 148 28.14 -4.94 72.82
C LEU A 148 27.05 -5.99 73.05
N ALA A 149 27.37 -7.29 72.92
CA ALA A 149 26.43 -8.37 73.19
C ALA A 149 25.92 -8.36 74.65
N ILE A 150 26.80 -8.00 75.60
CA ILE A 150 26.45 -7.87 77.02
C ILE A 150 25.57 -6.62 77.25
N GLN A 151 25.93 -5.47 76.67
CA GLN A 151 25.21 -4.21 76.86
C GLN A 151 23.81 -4.22 76.22
N GLU A 152 23.69 -4.77 75.02
CA GLU A 152 22.42 -4.85 74.27
C GLU A 152 21.58 -6.07 74.64
N GLU A 153 22.16 -7.00 75.42
CA GLU A 153 21.56 -8.28 75.81
C GLU A 153 21.02 -9.09 74.61
N LYS A 154 21.73 -9.03 73.47
CA LYS A 154 21.37 -9.68 72.20
C LYS A 154 22.56 -10.43 71.62
N ASP A 155 22.25 -11.37 70.74
CA ASP A 155 23.28 -12.07 69.94
C ASP A 155 23.97 -11.06 69.02
N VAL A 156 25.29 -10.94 69.13
CA VAL A 156 26.12 -10.12 68.23
C VAL A 156 26.98 -11.05 67.40
N PHE A 157 26.91 -10.87 66.08
CA PHE A 157 27.75 -11.58 65.14
C PHE A 157 28.93 -10.70 64.71
N LEU A 158 30.11 -11.30 64.62
CA LEU A 158 31.31 -10.64 64.14
C LEU A 158 32.05 -11.58 63.18
N SER A 159 32.52 -11.01 62.07
CA SER A 159 33.61 -11.58 61.29
C SER A 159 34.88 -10.83 61.62
N TYR A 160 35.94 -11.54 61.99
CA TYR A 160 37.23 -10.93 62.31
C TYR A 160 38.38 -11.84 61.89
N ASN A 161 39.56 -11.27 61.72
CA ASN A 161 40.80 -12.01 61.46
C ASN A 161 41.65 -11.99 62.75
N ASP A 162 42.14 -13.15 63.19
CA ASP A 162 42.95 -13.26 64.41
C ASP A 162 44.47 -13.13 64.16
N GLY A 163 44.86 -12.81 62.93
CA GLY A 163 46.24 -12.73 62.46
C GLY A 163 46.73 -14.00 61.74
N LEU A 164 45.98 -15.11 61.83
CA LEU A 164 46.30 -16.38 61.16
C LEU A 164 45.14 -16.85 60.27
N GLU A 165 43.91 -16.82 60.78
CA GLU A 165 42.70 -17.28 60.10
C GLU A 165 41.56 -16.24 60.22
N ASP A 166 40.67 -16.24 59.23
CA ASP A 166 39.41 -15.48 59.30
C ASP A 166 38.38 -16.32 60.08
N TRP A 167 37.68 -15.71 61.02
CA TRP A 167 36.68 -16.35 61.87
C TRP A 167 35.31 -15.69 61.74
N TYR A 168 34.26 -16.51 61.79
CA TYR A 168 32.91 -16.07 62.13
C TYR A 168 32.64 -16.43 63.58
N SER A 169 32.14 -15.49 64.36
CA SER A 169 31.78 -15.73 65.75
C SER A 169 30.45 -15.09 66.10
N SER A 170 29.62 -15.83 66.81
CA SER A 170 28.39 -15.34 67.43
C SER A 170 28.57 -15.29 68.93
N PHE A 171 28.25 -14.14 69.51
CA PHE A 171 28.36 -13.85 70.94
C PHE A 171 26.97 -13.79 71.54
N THR A 172 26.64 -14.72 72.45
CA THR A 172 25.32 -14.84 73.07
C THR A 172 25.42 -14.56 74.58
N PRO A 173 24.75 -13.52 75.12
CA PRO A 173 24.80 -13.20 76.54
C PRO A 173 24.04 -14.23 77.38
N MET A 174 24.62 -14.60 78.51
CA MET A 174 24.04 -15.53 79.48
C MET A 174 23.47 -14.76 80.66
N LYS A 175 22.21 -15.00 81.03
CA LYS A 175 21.54 -14.34 82.17
C LYS A 175 21.37 -15.31 83.34
N GLY A 176 21.72 -14.85 84.54
CA GLY A 176 21.46 -15.58 85.78
C GLY A 176 20.02 -15.47 86.26
N LYS A 177 19.67 -16.14 87.37
CA LYS A 177 18.31 -16.11 87.94
C LYS A 177 17.81 -14.71 88.31
N GLY A 178 18.72 -13.76 88.55
CA GLY A 178 18.39 -12.36 88.85
C GLY A 178 18.16 -11.47 87.62
N GLY A 179 18.19 -12.04 86.40
CA GLY A 179 17.95 -11.30 85.16
C GLY A 179 19.14 -10.48 84.64
N TYR A 180 20.24 -10.39 85.38
CA TYR A 180 21.48 -9.74 84.94
C TYR A 180 22.38 -10.70 84.16
N VAL A 181 23.21 -10.14 83.27
CA VAL A 181 24.18 -10.90 82.47
C VAL A 181 25.31 -11.40 83.37
N ILE A 182 25.53 -12.71 83.39
CA ILE A 182 26.58 -13.39 84.17
C ILE A 182 27.78 -13.77 83.30
N GLY A 183 27.63 -13.77 81.97
CA GLY A 183 28.70 -14.17 81.07
C GLY A 183 28.26 -14.17 79.61
N LEU A 184 29.10 -14.76 78.75
CA LEU A 184 28.91 -14.81 77.30
C LEU A 184 29.31 -16.19 76.74
N LEU A 185 28.57 -16.68 75.76
CA LEU A 185 28.93 -17.80 74.91
C LEU A 185 29.43 -17.32 73.56
N GLU A 186 30.56 -17.85 73.09
CA GLU A 186 31.06 -17.64 71.73
C GLU A 186 30.94 -18.94 70.94
N ALA A 187 30.12 -18.98 69.89
CA ALA A 187 30.17 -20.03 68.89
C ALA A 187 31.01 -19.50 67.73
N SER A 188 32.14 -20.14 67.46
CA SER A 188 33.09 -19.75 66.42
C SER A 188 33.27 -20.83 65.36
N ALA A 189 33.39 -20.42 64.10
CA ALA A 189 33.73 -21.29 62.98
C ALA A 189 34.69 -20.57 62.02
N GLU A 190 35.56 -21.34 61.37
CA GLU A 190 36.50 -20.81 60.38
C GLU A 190 35.74 -20.26 59.16
N ASN A 191 36.19 -19.10 58.67
CA ASN A 191 35.61 -18.47 57.50
C ASN A 191 36.04 -19.21 56.22
N GLN A 192 35.11 -19.96 55.63
CA GLN A 192 35.32 -20.69 54.37
C GLN A 192 35.40 -19.78 53.12
N ARG A 193 35.48 -18.45 53.29
CA ARG A 193 35.53 -17.44 52.19
C ARG A 193 36.55 -17.79 51.11
N GLY A 194 37.79 -18.15 51.50
CA GLY A 194 38.84 -18.52 50.55
C GLY A 194 38.51 -19.77 49.72
N ARG A 195 37.76 -20.73 50.27
CA ARG A 195 37.30 -21.93 49.56
C ARG A 195 36.17 -21.61 48.58
N PHE A 196 35.24 -20.74 48.98
CA PHE A 196 34.17 -20.27 48.09
C PHE A 196 34.72 -19.45 46.92
N GLU A 197 35.67 -18.56 47.17
CA GLU A 197 36.36 -17.81 46.12
C GLU A 197 37.10 -18.75 45.15
N GLN A 198 37.72 -19.83 45.64
CA GLN A 198 38.33 -20.86 44.77
C GLN A 198 37.30 -21.61 43.90
N ILE A 199 36.11 -21.90 44.44
CA ILE A 199 35.02 -22.56 43.69
C ILE A 199 34.46 -21.63 42.60
N LEU A 200 34.24 -20.35 42.92
CA LEU A 200 33.75 -19.34 41.96
C LEU A 200 34.80 -18.99 40.90
N ASN A 201 36.09 -19.03 41.26
CA ASN A 201 37.19 -18.70 40.36
C ASN A 201 37.64 -19.89 39.47
N ARG A 202 36.94 -21.03 39.53
CA ARG A 202 37.20 -22.19 38.66
C ARG A 202 36.98 -21.79 37.20
N LYS A 203 38.03 -21.86 36.38
CA LYS A 203 37.99 -21.53 34.93
C LYS A 203 36.87 -22.26 34.18
N GLU A 204 36.49 -23.46 34.63
CA GLU A 204 35.42 -24.25 34.03
C GLU A 204 34.02 -23.61 34.20
N LEU A 205 33.73 -22.99 35.33
CA LEU A 205 32.44 -22.37 35.59
C LEU A 205 32.26 -21.12 34.72
N LYS A 206 33.29 -20.26 34.67
CA LYS A 206 33.34 -19.08 33.78
C LYS A 206 33.17 -19.47 32.31
N ARG A 207 33.80 -20.55 31.86
CA ARG A 207 33.65 -21.06 30.49
C ARG A 207 32.22 -21.51 30.19
N ARG A 208 31.56 -22.21 31.12
CA ARG A 208 30.17 -22.69 30.92
C ARG A 208 29.18 -21.52 30.85
N ILE A 209 29.31 -20.53 31.73
CA ILE A 209 28.46 -19.33 31.73
C ILE A 209 28.65 -18.54 30.44
N ALA A 210 29.91 -18.35 29.99
CA ALA A 210 30.20 -17.66 28.74
C ALA A 210 29.64 -18.38 27.51
N LEU A 211 29.71 -19.71 27.46
CA LEU A 211 29.13 -20.48 26.35
C LEU A 211 27.59 -20.38 26.33
N ALA A 212 26.95 -20.43 27.50
CA ALA A 212 25.50 -20.30 27.60
C ALA A 212 25.01 -18.91 27.14
N SER A 213 25.71 -17.84 27.53
CA SER A 213 25.37 -16.47 27.10
C SER A 213 25.58 -16.25 25.60
N LEU A 214 26.65 -16.82 25.02
CA LEU A 214 26.91 -16.77 23.57
C LEU A 214 25.85 -17.55 22.78
N GLY A 215 25.41 -18.70 23.31
CA GLY A 215 24.30 -19.47 22.74
C GLY A 215 22.98 -18.69 22.75
N LEU A 216 22.64 -18.05 23.87
CA LEU A 216 21.46 -17.20 23.99
C LEU A 216 21.50 -16.04 22.99
N LEU A 217 22.67 -15.38 22.84
CA LEU A 217 22.87 -14.31 21.87
C LEU A 217 22.63 -14.78 20.43
N ALA A 218 23.17 -15.95 20.07
CA ALA A 218 22.97 -16.53 18.75
C ALA A 218 21.48 -16.80 18.47
N VAL A 219 20.73 -17.27 19.46
CA VAL A 219 19.28 -17.49 19.34
C VAL A 219 18.54 -16.16 19.13
N VAL A 220 18.86 -15.12 19.90
CA VAL A 220 18.24 -13.79 19.74
C VAL A 220 18.51 -13.23 18.35
N LEU A 221 19.76 -13.30 17.88
CA LEU A 221 20.13 -12.85 16.54
C LEU A 221 19.45 -13.66 15.42
N LEU A 222 19.31 -14.98 15.60
CA LEU A 222 18.60 -15.85 14.67
C LEU A 222 17.11 -15.47 14.57
N VAL A 223 16.42 -15.35 15.72
CA VAL A 223 15.01 -14.95 15.77
C VAL A 223 14.83 -13.60 15.11
N MET A 224 15.72 -12.64 15.39
CA MET A 224 15.67 -11.31 14.81
C MET A 224 15.92 -11.31 13.29
N TRP A 225 16.88 -12.10 12.81
CA TRP A 225 17.12 -12.28 11.39
C TRP A 225 15.91 -12.87 10.66
N MET A 226 15.26 -13.86 11.28
CA MET A 226 14.07 -14.50 10.74
C MET A 226 12.91 -13.51 10.61
N ASN A 227 12.78 -12.56 11.55
CA ASN A 227 11.76 -11.50 11.54
C ASN A 227 12.05 -10.33 10.57
N MET A 228 13.31 -10.01 10.27
CA MET A 228 13.67 -8.88 9.39
C MET A 228 13.54 -9.19 7.89
N ARG A 229 13.62 -10.47 7.48
CA ARG A 229 13.53 -10.88 6.08
C ARG A 229 12.19 -10.50 5.41
N PRO A 230 11.02 -10.76 6.01
CA PRO A 230 9.72 -10.37 5.45
C PRO A 230 9.56 -8.86 5.25
N LEU A 231 10.09 -8.04 6.17
CA LEU A 231 9.97 -6.57 6.12
C LEU A 231 10.62 -5.97 4.85
N SER A 232 11.77 -6.51 4.45
CA SER A 232 12.45 -6.06 3.23
C SER A 232 11.66 -6.39 1.96
N ARG A 233 11.00 -7.56 1.92
CA ARG A 233 10.13 -7.96 0.81
C ARG A 233 8.88 -7.10 0.74
N LEU A 234 8.28 -6.80 1.90
CA LEU A 234 7.13 -5.91 2.00
C LEU A 234 7.46 -4.50 1.49
N LYS A 235 8.61 -3.93 1.89
CA LYS A 235 9.07 -2.63 1.37
C LYS A 235 9.20 -2.63 -0.15
N ALA A 236 9.81 -3.68 -0.72
CA ALA A 236 9.96 -3.79 -2.17
C ALA A 236 8.60 -3.89 -2.88
N ALA A 237 7.64 -4.61 -2.29
CA ALA A 237 6.30 -4.75 -2.84
C ALA A 237 5.50 -3.43 -2.78
N ILE A 238 5.65 -2.66 -1.71
CA ILE A 238 5.04 -1.32 -1.60
C ILE A 238 5.58 -0.40 -2.69
N LEU A 239 6.91 -0.38 -2.89
CA LEU A 239 7.53 0.41 -3.97
C LEU A 239 7.04 -0.03 -5.35
N ALA A 240 6.90 -1.33 -5.58
CA ALA A 240 6.35 -1.86 -6.84
C ALA A 240 4.88 -1.43 -7.06
N LEU A 241 4.06 -1.42 -6.00
CA LEU A 241 2.67 -0.95 -6.08
C LEU A 241 2.60 0.55 -6.43
N THR A 242 3.45 1.39 -5.82
CA THR A 242 3.53 2.82 -6.13
C THR A 242 4.04 3.10 -7.54
N ASP A 243 4.85 2.20 -8.10
CA ASP A 243 5.32 2.26 -9.48
C ASP A 243 4.29 1.71 -10.50
N GLY A 244 3.08 1.35 -10.05
CA GLY A 244 1.97 0.92 -10.91
C GLY A 244 1.85 -0.60 -11.13
N ARG A 245 2.64 -1.43 -10.43
CA ARG A 245 2.53 -2.91 -10.49
C ARG A 245 1.51 -3.42 -9.47
N LEU A 246 0.24 -3.36 -9.86
CA LEU A 246 -0.91 -3.68 -9.01
C LEU A 246 -1.07 -5.17 -8.70
N ASP A 247 -0.42 -6.04 -9.46
CA ASP A 247 -0.41 -7.50 -9.31
C ASP A 247 0.51 -7.99 -8.17
N THR A 248 1.30 -7.10 -7.58
CA THR A 248 2.26 -7.46 -6.54
C THR A 248 1.54 -7.96 -5.29
N ARG A 249 1.95 -9.13 -4.78
CA ARG A 249 1.44 -9.73 -3.54
C ARG A 249 2.57 -10.16 -2.62
N VAL A 250 2.34 -10.10 -1.31
CA VAL A 250 3.30 -10.54 -0.29
C VAL A 250 2.63 -11.57 0.61
N TYR A 251 3.16 -12.79 0.58
CA TYR A 251 2.70 -13.86 1.47
C TYR A 251 3.73 -14.09 2.58
N VAL A 252 3.28 -13.95 3.82
CA VAL A 252 4.05 -14.22 5.03
C VAL A 252 3.28 -15.26 5.85
N GLY A 253 3.91 -16.40 6.14
CA GLY A 253 3.29 -17.46 6.92
C GLY A 253 3.29 -17.15 8.43
N GLY A 254 2.30 -17.69 9.15
CA GLY A 254 2.17 -17.59 10.61
C GLY A 254 1.35 -16.40 11.11
N ASN A 255 1.12 -16.33 12.43
CA ASN A 255 0.30 -15.31 13.10
C ASN A 255 1.13 -14.13 13.64
N SER A 256 2.10 -13.65 12.86
CA SER A 256 2.92 -12.49 13.25
C SER A 256 2.24 -11.17 12.89
N GLU A 257 2.57 -10.09 13.61
CA GLU A 257 2.22 -8.70 13.23
C GLU A 257 2.56 -8.41 11.76
N ILE A 258 3.71 -8.90 11.28
CA ILE A 258 4.14 -8.70 9.90
C ILE A 258 3.22 -9.43 8.90
N ALA A 259 2.70 -10.61 9.26
CA ALA A 259 1.70 -11.30 8.45
C ALA A 259 0.39 -10.51 8.38
N GLY A 260 -0.02 -9.89 9.49
CA GLY A 260 -1.16 -8.95 9.52
C GLY A 260 -0.97 -7.76 8.57
N ILE A 261 0.20 -7.12 8.60
CA ILE A 261 0.53 -6.00 7.70
C ILE A 261 0.57 -6.47 6.24
N ALA A 262 1.16 -7.63 5.95
CA ALA A 262 1.20 -8.18 4.59
C ALA A 262 -0.22 -8.48 4.07
N ALA A 263 -1.11 -9.00 4.91
CA ALA A 263 -2.51 -9.22 4.56
C ALA A 263 -3.24 -7.89 4.29
N ALA A 264 -3.03 -6.86 5.13
CA ALA A 264 -3.58 -5.53 4.90
C ALA A 264 -3.07 -4.90 3.59
N PHE A 265 -1.76 -5.03 3.31
CA PHE A 265 -1.16 -4.62 2.04
C PHE A 265 -1.80 -5.32 0.84
N ASN A 266 -1.99 -6.65 0.91
CA ASN A 266 -2.63 -7.39 -0.18
C ASN A 266 -4.08 -6.91 -0.45
N ARG A 267 -4.84 -6.58 0.61
CA ARG A 267 -6.18 -5.98 0.45
C ARG A 267 -6.12 -4.60 -0.21
N ILE A 268 -5.12 -3.78 0.10
CA ILE A 268 -4.91 -2.48 -0.55
C ILE A 268 -4.58 -2.69 -2.03
N ALA A 269 -3.66 -3.61 -2.35
CA ALA A 269 -3.28 -3.91 -3.73
C ALA A 269 -4.48 -4.43 -4.54
N GLU A 270 -5.28 -5.34 -3.98
CA GLU A 270 -6.51 -5.86 -4.59
C GLU A 270 -7.56 -4.76 -4.82
N ASN A 271 -7.76 -3.88 -3.83
CA ASN A 271 -8.68 -2.75 -3.98
C ASN A 271 -8.19 -1.74 -5.04
N ALA A 272 -6.88 -1.48 -5.11
CA ALA A 272 -6.29 -0.59 -6.11
C ALA A 272 -6.45 -1.16 -7.52
N GLU A 273 -6.14 -2.44 -7.71
CA GLU A 273 -6.38 -3.17 -8.96
C GLU A 273 -7.86 -3.11 -9.36
N GLY A 274 -8.76 -3.37 -8.41
CA GLY A 274 -10.21 -3.27 -8.63
C GLY A 274 -10.67 -1.86 -9.00
N GLN A 275 -10.09 -0.81 -8.41
CA GLN A 275 -10.40 0.58 -8.76
C GLN A 275 -9.92 0.95 -10.16
N VAL A 276 -8.73 0.50 -10.57
CA VAL A 276 -8.21 0.73 -11.92
C VAL A 276 -9.10 0.06 -12.95
N HIS A 277 -9.44 -1.21 -12.77
CA HIS A 277 -10.37 -1.91 -13.67
C HIS A 277 -11.77 -1.28 -13.71
N ARG A 278 -12.29 -0.79 -12.57
CA ARG A 278 -13.55 -0.03 -12.53
C ARG A 278 -13.43 1.27 -13.33
N THR A 279 -12.33 1.99 -13.20
CA THR A 279 -12.08 3.22 -13.95
C THR A 279 -12.00 2.94 -15.45
N GLU A 280 -11.23 1.94 -15.86
CA GLU A 280 -11.11 1.54 -17.27
C GLU A 280 -12.46 1.09 -17.87
N SER A 281 -13.23 0.28 -17.14
CA SER A 281 -14.54 -0.17 -17.61
C SER A 281 -15.56 0.97 -17.68
N PHE A 282 -15.55 1.90 -16.72
CA PHE A 282 -16.36 3.11 -16.75
C PHE A 282 -15.96 4.00 -17.91
N GLN A 283 -14.67 4.19 -18.11
CA GLN A 283 -14.08 4.96 -19.18
C GLN A 283 -14.45 4.42 -20.57
N LYS A 284 -14.40 3.09 -20.76
CA LYS A 284 -14.84 2.41 -21.98
C LYS A 284 -16.35 2.57 -22.22
N LYS A 285 -17.17 2.48 -21.18
CA LYS A 285 -18.62 2.73 -21.29
C LYS A 285 -18.92 4.20 -21.59
N TYR A 286 -18.16 5.11 -21.01
CA TYR A 286 -18.31 6.55 -21.23
C TYR A 286 -17.97 6.95 -22.68
N GLU A 287 -16.92 6.37 -23.25
CA GLU A 287 -16.56 6.55 -24.67
C GLU A 287 -17.68 6.15 -25.63
N ALA A 288 -18.54 5.18 -25.27
CA ALA A 288 -19.69 4.81 -26.09
C ALA A 288 -20.73 5.93 -26.21
N PHE A 289 -20.75 6.90 -25.29
CA PHE A 289 -21.63 8.05 -25.32
C PHE A 289 -20.94 9.33 -25.81
N LEU A 290 -19.62 9.45 -25.61
CA LEU A 290 -18.84 10.61 -26.01
C LEU A 290 -17.45 10.18 -26.54
N PRO A 291 -17.26 10.12 -27.86
CA PRO A 291 -15.99 9.72 -28.45
C PRO A 291 -14.86 10.67 -28.04
N ARG A 292 -13.72 10.13 -27.59
CA ARG A 292 -12.57 10.95 -27.17
C ARG A 292 -11.95 11.76 -28.30
N GLU A 293 -12.05 11.24 -29.51
CA GLU A 293 -11.49 11.80 -30.74
C GLU A 293 -12.01 13.22 -30.98
N ILE A 294 -13.21 13.53 -30.48
CA ILE A 294 -13.81 14.86 -30.58
C ILE A 294 -13.01 15.93 -29.84
N PHE A 295 -12.38 15.58 -28.71
CA PHE A 295 -11.58 16.51 -27.91
C PHE A 295 -10.24 16.84 -28.60
N GLY A 296 -9.72 15.88 -29.38
CA GLY A 296 -8.57 16.10 -30.25
C GLY A 296 -8.80 17.22 -31.27
N LEU A 297 -10.05 17.42 -31.72
CA LEU A 297 -10.39 18.52 -32.62
C LEU A 297 -10.14 19.88 -31.96
N PHE A 298 -10.41 20.01 -30.66
CA PHE A 298 -10.11 21.20 -29.86
C PHE A 298 -8.63 21.35 -29.51
N GLY A 299 -7.78 20.36 -29.83
CA GLY A 299 -6.37 20.33 -29.43
C GLY A 299 -6.18 20.05 -27.93
N LYS A 300 -7.18 19.48 -27.27
CA LYS A 300 -7.15 19.17 -25.84
C LYS A 300 -7.15 17.66 -25.63
N ASN A 301 -6.20 17.18 -24.82
CA ASN A 301 -6.09 15.76 -24.49
C ASN A 301 -6.95 15.47 -23.26
N GLY A 302 -8.15 14.92 -23.49
CA GLY A 302 -9.05 14.45 -22.45
C GLY A 302 -10.16 15.44 -22.08
N ILE A 303 -11.24 14.88 -21.53
CA ILE A 303 -12.47 15.61 -21.16
C ILE A 303 -12.24 16.65 -20.06
N GLU A 304 -11.27 16.45 -19.17
CA GLU A 304 -11.03 17.34 -18.03
C GLU A 304 -10.61 18.76 -18.41
N LYS A 305 -10.03 18.92 -19.61
CA LYS A 305 -9.55 20.23 -20.09
C LYS A 305 -10.63 21.00 -20.87
N ILE A 306 -11.77 20.37 -21.12
CA ILE A 306 -12.87 20.91 -21.92
C ILE A 306 -13.85 21.67 -21.03
N ARG A 307 -14.25 22.87 -21.44
CA ARG A 307 -15.19 23.75 -20.73
C ARG A 307 -16.29 24.24 -21.68
N PRO A 308 -17.51 24.51 -21.17
CA PRO A 308 -18.50 25.26 -21.93
C PRO A 308 -17.91 26.56 -22.49
N GLY A 309 -18.22 26.86 -23.74
CA GLY A 309 -17.68 28.03 -24.44
C GLY A 309 -16.35 27.81 -25.15
N ASP A 310 -15.68 26.66 -24.96
CA ASP A 310 -14.56 26.27 -25.83
C ASP A 310 -15.07 26.18 -27.27
N GLU A 311 -14.48 26.98 -28.17
CA GLU A 311 -14.77 26.96 -29.59
C GLU A 311 -13.49 26.91 -30.41
N LYS A 312 -13.58 26.31 -31.59
CA LYS A 312 -12.49 26.27 -32.56
C LYS A 312 -13.04 26.24 -33.97
N GLN A 313 -12.43 27.02 -34.84
CA GLN A 313 -12.66 26.90 -36.27
C GLN A 313 -11.79 25.77 -36.81
N VAL A 314 -12.42 24.80 -37.46
CA VAL A 314 -11.75 23.65 -38.07
C VAL A 314 -12.15 23.56 -39.52
N GLN A 315 -11.19 23.25 -40.38
CA GLN A 315 -11.49 22.80 -41.73
C GLN A 315 -11.79 21.31 -41.61
N ALA A 316 -12.99 20.88 -41.99
CA ALA A 316 -13.43 19.49 -41.91
C ALA A 316 -14.50 19.19 -42.97
N ALA A 317 -14.84 17.91 -43.12
CA ALA A 317 -16.03 17.50 -43.84
C ALA A 317 -17.04 16.87 -42.88
N VAL A 318 -18.33 17.08 -43.12
CA VAL A 318 -19.44 16.51 -42.36
C VAL A 318 -20.20 15.55 -43.26
N LEU A 319 -20.46 14.36 -42.73
CA LEU A 319 -21.36 13.37 -43.29
C LEU A 319 -22.64 13.36 -42.46
N ALA A 320 -23.78 13.60 -43.10
CA ALA A 320 -25.09 13.24 -42.57
C ALA A 320 -25.54 11.96 -43.28
N LEU A 321 -25.93 10.95 -42.52
CA LEU A 321 -26.41 9.67 -43.04
C LEU A 321 -27.74 9.35 -42.37
N GLY A 322 -28.83 9.40 -43.13
CA GLY A 322 -30.19 9.16 -42.65
C GLY A 322 -30.99 8.24 -43.58
N GLY A 323 -32.25 7.99 -43.24
CA GLY A 323 -33.12 7.06 -43.97
C GLY A 323 -34.58 7.48 -44.04
N GLY A 324 -34.86 8.78 -43.97
CA GLY A 324 -36.22 9.32 -43.94
C GLY A 324 -36.94 9.16 -42.59
N GLU A 325 -37.84 10.09 -42.28
CA GLU A 325 -38.57 10.15 -41.00
C GLU A 325 -39.64 9.06 -40.84
N ASN A 326 -39.99 8.34 -41.91
CA ASN A 326 -41.11 7.41 -41.89
C ASN A 326 -40.68 5.99 -41.45
N GLN A 327 -41.12 5.62 -40.23
CA GLN A 327 -41.53 4.26 -39.79
C GLN A 327 -40.59 3.38 -38.92
N GLU A 328 -39.47 3.86 -38.39
CA GLU A 328 -38.60 3.03 -37.53
C GLU A 328 -38.62 3.48 -36.04
N HIS A 329 -39.68 3.14 -35.30
CA HIS A 329 -39.76 3.40 -33.84
C HIS A 329 -38.99 2.38 -32.98
N SER A 330 -38.53 1.27 -33.56
CA SER A 330 -37.83 0.22 -32.83
C SER A 330 -36.36 0.57 -32.61
N PHE A 331 -35.98 0.85 -31.36
CA PHE A 331 -34.57 1.00 -30.99
C PHE A 331 -33.72 -0.22 -31.38
N LYS A 332 -34.30 -1.43 -31.39
CA LYS A 332 -33.59 -2.67 -31.75
C LYS A 332 -33.15 -2.68 -33.22
N ARG A 333 -34.05 -2.30 -34.14
CA ARG A 333 -33.75 -2.23 -35.58
C ARG A 333 -32.75 -1.10 -35.87
N ARG A 334 -32.96 0.06 -35.25
CA ARG A 334 -32.01 1.18 -35.33
C ARG A 334 -30.61 0.78 -34.84
N ASN A 335 -30.51 0.12 -33.68
CA ASN A 335 -29.21 -0.31 -33.14
C ASN A 335 -28.51 -1.34 -34.05
N ARG A 336 -29.25 -2.31 -34.61
CA ARG A 336 -28.71 -3.25 -35.60
C ARG A 336 -28.10 -2.51 -36.79
N ARG A 337 -28.75 -1.43 -37.25
CA ARG A 337 -28.22 -0.60 -38.34
C ARG A 337 -26.95 0.15 -37.95
N LEU A 338 -26.95 0.73 -36.75
CA LEU A 338 -25.77 1.42 -36.21
C LEU A 338 -24.56 0.49 -36.03
N GLU A 339 -24.78 -0.81 -35.75
CA GLU A 339 -23.72 -1.81 -35.57
C GLU A 339 -22.83 -1.98 -36.81
N TYR A 340 -23.35 -1.79 -38.03
CA TYR A 340 -22.55 -1.84 -39.25
C TYR A 340 -22.19 -0.45 -39.80
N GLN A 341 -23.00 0.57 -39.58
CA GLN A 341 -22.71 1.93 -40.07
C GLN A 341 -21.57 2.62 -39.32
N ILE A 342 -21.57 2.57 -37.98
CA ILE A 342 -20.58 3.26 -37.16
C ILE A 342 -19.16 2.72 -37.47
N PRO A 343 -18.93 1.40 -37.57
CA PRO A 343 -17.62 0.87 -37.95
C PRO A 343 -17.16 1.32 -39.33
N VAL A 344 -18.05 1.36 -40.34
CA VAL A 344 -17.70 1.84 -41.69
C VAL A 344 -17.23 3.29 -41.65
N ILE A 345 -17.93 4.15 -40.91
CA ILE A 345 -17.55 5.56 -40.76
C ILE A 345 -16.19 5.67 -40.04
N LYS A 346 -16.01 4.95 -38.93
CA LYS A 346 -14.77 4.96 -38.14
C LYS A 346 -13.56 4.41 -38.91
N ALA A 347 -13.73 3.31 -39.65
CA ALA A 347 -12.69 2.68 -40.43
C ALA A 347 -12.14 3.59 -41.56
N ASN A 348 -12.94 4.56 -41.99
CA ASN A 348 -12.57 5.57 -42.98
C ASN A 348 -12.19 6.92 -42.35
N GLY A 349 -11.86 6.95 -41.06
CA GLY A 349 -11.34 8.14 -40.37
C GLY A 349 -12.41 9.14 -39.89
N GLY A 350 -13.69 8.75 -39.90
CA GLY A 350 -14.79 9.57 -39.43
C GLY A 350 -15.02 9.48 -37.92
N ILE A 351 -15.34 10.63 -37.29
CA ILE A 351 -15.72 10.72 -35.88
C ILE A 351 -17.22 10.91 -35.79
N VAL A 352 -17.95 9.88 -35.35
CA VAL A 352 -19.40 9.96 -35.10
C VAL A 352 -19.66 10.78 -33.85
N PHE A 353 -20.12 12.03 -34.01
CA PHE A 353 -20.27 12.94 -32.87
C PHE A 353 -21.72 13.11 -32.42
N ARG A 354 -22.70 12.76 -33.26
CA ARG A 354 -24.12 12.87 -32.94
C ARG A 354 -24.92 11.76 -33.58
N LEU A 355 -25.83 11.19 -32.80
CA LEU A 355 -26.89 10.31 -33.27
C LEU A 355 -28.20 11.05 -33.08
N THR A 356 -28.95 11.23 -34.16
CA THR A 356 -30.27 11.87 -34.16
C THR A 356 -31.36 10.83 -34.42
N SER A 357 -32.62 11.24 -34.31
CA SER A 357 -33.74 10.41 -34.80
C SER A 357 -33.66 10.15 -36.31
N SER A 358 -33.05 11.08 -37.06
CA SER A 358 -32.91 11.02 -38.51
C SER A 358 -31.71 10.20 -38.97
N GLY A 359 -30.69 9.99 -38.12
CA GLY A 359 -29.55 9.11 -38.41
C GLY A 359 -28.24 9.52 -37.74
N ILE A 360 -27.13 9.42 -38.47
CA ILE A 360 -25.76 9.66 -37.98
C ILE A 360 -25.22 10.99 -38.52
N GLU A 361 -24.63 11.81 -37.64
CA GLU A 361 -23.68 12.86 -38.06
C GLU A 361 -22.25 12.48 -37.68
N ALA A 362 -21.36 12.57 -38.66
CA ALA A 362 -19.94 12.32 -38.48
C ALA A 362 -19.10 13.46 -39.05
N ILE A 363 -17.96 13.74 -38.41
CA ILE A 363 -16.99 14.73 -38.85
C ILE A 363 -15.69 14.06 -39.25
N PHE A 364 -15.15 14.47 -40.39
CA PHE A 364 -13.91 13.98 -40.98
C PHE A 364 -12.87 15.11 -40.92
N PRO A 365 -11.85 14.99 -40.05
CA PRO A 365 -10.78 15.98 -39.94
C PRO A 365 -9.97 16.07 -41.23
N GLN A 366 -9.21 17.17 -41.42
CA GLN A 366 -8.46 17.45 -42.64
C GLN A 366 -7.64 16.28 -43.19
N ARG A 367 -6.99 15.51 -42.32
CA ARG A 367 -6.12 14.38 -42.73
C ARG A 367 -6.91 13.19 -43.28
N GLU A 368 -8.17 13.04 -42.88
CA GLU A 368 -9.00 11.86 -43.14
C GLU A 368 -10.14 12.15 -44.13
N ARG A 369 -10.24 13.37 -44.68
CA ARG A 369 -11.37 13.77 -45.54
C ARG A 369 -11.54 12.91 -46.78
N GLN A 370 -10.46 12.34 -47.28
CA GLN A 370 -10.49 11.48 -48.47
C GLN A 370 -11.36 10.24 -48.25
N GLY A 371 -11.48 9.76 -47.01
CA GLY A 371 -12.30 8.60 -46.65
C GLY A 371 -13.80 8.87 -46.59
N ILE A 372 -14.26 10.12 -46.61
CA ILE A 372 -15.68 10.44 -46.38
C ILE A 372 -16.62 9.89 -47.46
N LEU A 373 -16.20 10.00 -48.72
CA LEU A 373 -17.03 9.53 -49.84
C LEU A 373 -17.07 8.01 -49.87
N LEU A 374 -15.94 7.34 -49.61
CA LEU A 374 -15.90 5.90 -49.48
C LEU A 374 -16.79 5.41 -48.32
N ALA A 375 -16.74 6.09 -47.17
CA ALA A 375 -17.62 5.80 -46.04
C ALA A 375 -19.10 5.92 -46.42
N ALA A 376 -19.48 6.98 -47.13
CA ALA A 376 -20.85 7.19 -47.59
C ALA A 376 -21.29 6.13 -48.62
N VAL A 377 -20.43 5.81 -49.59
CA VAL A 377 -20.68 4.76 -50.59
C VAL A 377 -20.93 3.42 -49.92
N LEU A 378 -20.03 2.99 -49.03
CA LEU A 378 -20.18 1.72 -48.31
C LEU A 378 -21.43 1.72 -47.42
N ALA A 379 -21.71 2.82 -46.71
CA ALA A 379 -22.88 2.92 -45.85
C ALA A 379 -24.20 2.83 -46.64
N VAL A 380 -24.28 3.48 -47.80
CA VAL A 380 -25.46 3.42 -48.69
C VAL A 380 -25.57 2.04 -49.35
N GLN A 381 -24.47 1.43 -49.79
CA GLN A 381 -24.48 0.08 -50.37
C GLN A 381 -25.00 -0.98 -49.40
N ASN A 382 -24.63 -0.88 -48.11
CA ASN A 382 -25.07 -1.81 -47.08
C ASN A 382 -26.60 -1.85 -46.92
N THR A 383 -27.33 -0.82 -47.36
CA THR A 383 -28.79 -0.78 -47.28
C THR A 383 -29.47 -1.75 -48.23
N PHE A 384 -28.82 -2.09 -49.34
CA PHE A 384 -29.34 -3.04 -50.31
C PHE A 384 -29.11 -4.49 -49.88
N GLN A 385 -28.25 -4.71 -48.89
CA GLN A 385 -28.03 -6.02 -48.27
C GLN A 385 -28.92 -6.22 -47.03
N ASP A 386 -29.50 -5.14 -46.50
CA ASP A 386 -30.38 -5.19 -45.33
C ASP A 386 -31.81 -5.57 -45.75
N SER A 387 -32.31 -6.67 -45.20
CA SER A 387 -33.66 -7.18 -45.45
C SER A 387 -34.79 -6.25 -44.99
N ASP A 388 -34.46 -5.18 -44.26
CA ASP A 388 -35.41 -4.20 -43.71
C ASP A 388 -35.93 -3.17 -44.74
N GLY A 389 -35.35 -3.10 -45.94
CA GLY A 389 -35.88 -2.31 -47.06
C GLY A 389 -35.80 -0.79 -46.92
N GLN A 390 -35.27 -0.25 -45.82
CA GLN A 390 -35.10 1.19 -45.64
C GLN A 390 -33.80 1.67 -46.30
N ARG A 391 -33.95 2.41 -47.41
CA ARG A 391 -32.83 3.04 -48.13
C ARG A 391 -32.25 4.18 -47.30
N LEU A 392 -30.93 4.25 -47.25
CA LEU A 392 -30.24 5.38 -46.64
C LEU A 392 -29.83 6.39 -47.69
N HIS A 393 -29.76 7.61 -47.23
CA HIS A 393 -29.36 8.79 -47.96
C HIS A 393 -28.20 9.43 -47.21
N ALA A 394 -27.16 9.79 -47.96
CA ALA A 394 -25.99 10.44 -47.42
C ALA A 394 -25.84 11.84 -48.02
N ALA A 395 -25.37 12.76 -47.20
CA ALA A 395 -24.97 14.08 -47.65
C ALA A 395 -23.61 14.45 -47.11
N ILE A 396 -22.76 14.94 -48.00
CA ILE A 396 -21.39 15.31 -47.72
C ILE A 396 -21.21 16.80 -47.97
N ARG A 397 -20.75 17.49 -46.93
CA ARG A 397 -20.33 18.89 -47.01
C ARG A 397 -18.90 19.02 -46.53
N ALA A 398 -18.08 19.80 -47.22
CA ALA A 398 -16.77 20.21 -46.73
C ALA A 398 -16.70 21.73 -46.60
N GLY A 399 -15.92 22.19 -45.63
CA GLY A 399 -15.72 23.62 -45.44
C GLY A 399 -15.18 24.01 -44.07
N PRO A 400 -14.93 25.32 -43.88
CA PRO A 400 -14.66 25.86 -42.57
C PRO A 400 -15.92 25.74 -41.72
N MET A 401 -15.80 25.10 -40.55
CA MET A 401 -16.89 24.99 -39.58
C MET A 401 -16.40 25.35 -38.19
N ARG A 402 -17.31 25.89 -37.38
CA ARG A 402 -17.03 26.18 -35.98
C ARG A 402 -17.53 25.02 -35.13
N ILE A 403 -16.61 24.35 -34.44
CA ILE A 403 -16.98 23.39 -33.41
C ILE A 403 -16.92 24.07 -32.05
N GLY A 404 -17.85 23.74 -31.17
CA GLY A 404 -17.97 24.35 -29.86
C GLY A 404 -18.55 23.42 -28.82
N ILE A 405 -18.28 23.70 -27.57
CA ILE A 405 -18.86 23.00 -26.42
C ILE A 405 -19.97 23.88 -25.87
N MET A 406 -21.22 23.43 -26.03
CA MET A 406 -22.41 24.13 -25.55
C MET A 406 -22.95 23.49 -24.28
N GLY A 407 -23.48 24.30 -23.37
CA GLY A 407 -24.17 23.83 -22.17
C GLY A 407 -23.67 24.50 -20.89
N SER A 408 -23.79 23.81 -19.78
CA SER A 408 -23.35 24.26 -18.45
C SER A 408 -22.27 23.32 -17.88
N GLU A 409 -21.69 23.68 -16.74
CA GLU A 409 -20.69 22.83 -16.05
C GLU A 409 -21.19 21.41 -15.79
N LYS A 410 -22.51 21.24 -15.56
CA LYS A 410 -23.12 19.93 -15.28
C LYS A 410 -23.52 19.16 -16.54
N ARG A 411 -23.64 19.83 -17.68
CA ARG A 411 -24.10 19.22 -18.93
C ARG A 411 -23.54 19.96 -20.13
N CYS A 412 -22.57 19.34 -20.79
CA CYS A 412 -21.99 19.82 -22.04
C CYS A 412 -22.45 18.95 -23.21
N MET A 413 -22.49 19.53 -24.40
CA MET A 413 -22.64 18.82 -25.67
C MET A 413 -21.67 19.40 -26.69
N VAL A 414 -21.18 18.56 -27.60
CA VAL A 414 -20.45 19.06 -28.75
C VAL A 414 -21.44 19.53 -29.80
N ALA A 415 -21.20 20.75 -30.27
CA ALA A 415 -21.94 21.36 -31.34
C ALA A 415 -21.03 21.70 -32.50
N VAL A 416 -21.49 21.39 -33.70
CA VAL A 416 -20.94 21.94 -34.93
C VAL A 416 -21.89 23.06 -35.33
N THR A 417 -21.44 24.31 -35.17
CA THR A 417 -22.23 25.50 -35.45
C THR A 417 -21.89 26.00 -36.84
N ASP A 418 -22.83 25.83 -37.77
CA ASP A 418 -23.04 26.74 -38.89
C ASP A 418 -24.41 27.38 -38.67
N ARG A 419 -24.57 28.69 -38.92
CA ARG A 419 -25.80 29.40 -38.56
C ARG A 419 -27.02 28.73 -39.22
N GLN A 420 -28.01 28.36 -38.41
CA GLN A 420 -29.35 27.86 -38.76
C GLN A 420 -29.43 26.69 -39.76
N LYS A 421 -29.79 25.51 -39.25
CA LYS A 421 -29.95 24.21 -39.94
C LYS A 421 -28.63 23.65 -40.49
N SER A 422 -28.36 22.38 -40.17
CA SER A 422 -27.21 21.67 -40.73
C SER A 422 -27.45 21.47 -42.23
N LEU A 423 -26.70 22.18 -43.09
CA LEU A 423 -26.77 22.00 -44.55
C LEU A 423 -26.63 20.52 -44.93
N ALA A 424 -25.84 19.74 -44.18
CA ALA A 424 -25.71 18.30 -44.41
C ALA A 424 -27.06 17.58 -44.26
N TRP A 425 -27.85 17.84 -43.21
CA TRP A 425 -29.20 17.25 -43.08
C TRP A 425 -30.18 17.75 -44.13
N SER A 426 -30.08 19.01 -44.53
CA SER A 426 -30.92 19.54 -45.61
C SER A 426 -30.61 18.88 -46.95
N LEU A 427 -29.34 18.64 -47.24
CA LEU A 427 -28.91 17.90 -48.42
C LEU A 427 -29.28 16.41 -48.32
N GLU A 428 -29.26 15.80 -47.13
CA GLU A 428 -29.66 14.40 -46.95
C GLU A 428 -31.16 14.22 -47.24
N ARG A 429 -32.00 15.12 -46.71
CA ARG A 429 -33.43 15.15 -47.03
C ARG A 429 -33.68 15.41 -48.52
N LEU A 430 -32.90 16.29 -49.14
CA LEU A 430 -32.98 16.49 -50.59
C LEU A 430 -32.62 15.21 -51.35
N ALA A 431 -31.59 14.49 -50.89
CA ALA A 431 -31.19 13.21 -51.48
C ALA A 431 -32.35 12.20 -51.42
N GLU A 432 -33.06 12.12 -50.30
CA GLU A 432 -34.28 11.31 -50.15
C GLU A 432 -35.37 11.73 -51.13
N GLU A 433 -35.68 13.03 -51.20
CA GLU A 433 -36.71 13.58 -52.09
C GLU A 433 -36.40 13.30 -53.57
N CYS A 434 -35.13 13.42 -53.96
CA CYS A 434 -34.62 13.17 -55.31
C CYS A 434 -34.36 11.69 -55.61
N GLY A 435 -34.53 10.78 -54.64
CA GLY A 435 -34.22 9.36 -54.82
C GLY A 435 -32.73 9.04 -55.02
N SER A 436 -31.87 9.94 -54.58
CA SER A 436 -30.41 9.88 -54.69
C SER A 436 -29.79 9.20 -53.48
N GLY A 437 -28.83 8.30 -53.69
CA GLY A 437 -28.10 7.69 -52.57
C GLY A 437 -27.19 8.67 -51.83
N ILE A 438 -26.44 9.49 -52.56
CA ILE A 438 -25.42 10.39 -51.99
C ILE A 438 -25.48 11.75 -52.69
N LEU A 439 -25.58 12.84 -51.93
CA LEU A 439 -25.33 14.19 -52.41
C LEU A 439 -24.05 14.76 -51.82
N ILE A 440 -23.30 15.50 -52.62
CA ILE A 440 -22.03 16.10 -52.21
C ILE A 440 -21.91 17.53 -52.71
N THR A 441 -21.48 18.44 -51.82
CA THR A 441 -21.14 19.82 -52.20
C THR A 441 -19.92 19.85 -53.13
N GLY A 442 -19.86 20.79 -54.07
CA GLY A 442 -18.74 20.97 -54.98
C GLY A 442 -17.42 21.27 -54.27
N GLN A 443 -17.45 21.94 -53.11
CA GLN A 443 -16.31 22.10 -52.24
C GLN A 443 -15.77 20.74 -51.76
N ALA A 444 -16.64 19.86 -51.28
CA ALA A 444 -16.23 18.52 -50.86
C ALA A 444 -15.71 17.67 -52.03
N ALA A 445 -16.37 17.74 -53.18
CA ALA A 445 -15.92 17.03 -54.39
C ALA A 445 -14.49 17.44 -54.80
N ARG A 446 -14.17 18.75 -54.77
CA ARG A 446 -12.81 19.25 -55.06
C ARG A 446 -11.74 18.84 -54.04
N GLU A 447 -12.14 18.53 -52.81
CA GLU A 447 -11.22 18.09 -51.76
C GLU A 447 -10.94 16.58 -51.79
N ILE A 448 -11.68 15.82 -52.60
CA ILE A 448 -11.47 14.38 -52.80
C ILE A 448 -10.56 14.17 -54.02
N PRO A 449 -9.42 13.45 -53.87
CA PRO A 449 -8.54 13.14 -54.97
C PRO A 449 -9.25 12.40 -56.10
N ASP A 450 -8.97 12.80 -57.33
CA ASP A 450 -9.46 12.15 -58.57
C ASP A 450 -10.98 11.95 -58.61
N PHE A 451 -11.73 12.84 -57.95
CA PHE A 451 -13.19 12.71 -57.82
C PHE A 451 -13.87 12.64 -59.19
N TYR A 452 -13.46 13.50 -60.11
CA TYR A 452 -14.09 13.66 -61.42
C TYR A 452 -13.72 12.55 -62.41
N GLU A 453 -12.63 11.83 -62.12
CA GLU A 453 -12.09 10.74 -62.91
C GLU A 453 -12.57 9.37 -62.40
N THR A 454 -12.74 9.24 -61.08
CA THR A 454 -12.96 7.94 -60.42
C THR A 454 -14.44 7.66 -60.15
N TYR A 455 -15.23 8.68 -59.82
CA TYR A 455 -16.61 8.50 -59.35
C TYR A 455 -17.64 8.80 -60.44
N HIS A 456 -18.79 8.14 -60.35
CA HIS A 456 -19.93 8.39 -61.21
C HIS A 456 -20.82 9.45 -60.57
N TYR A 457 -20.90 10.61 -61.22
CA TYR A 457 -21.67 11.73 -60.71
C TYR A 457 -22.45 12.46 -61.81
N ARG A 458 -23.43 13.26 -61.40
CA ARG A 458 -24.02 14.33 -62.23
C ARG A 458 -24.25 15.60 -61.41
N LEU A 459 -24.25 16.75 -62.09
CA LEU A 459 -24.68 18.00 -61.48
C LEU A 459 -26.18 17.96 -61.16
N LEU A 460 -26.53 18.02 -59.88
CA LEU A 460 -27.93 18.06 -59.43
C LEU A 460 -28.49 19.48 -59.45
N GLY A 461 -27.67 20.48 -59.11
CA GLY A 461 -28.09 21.87 -58.98
C GLY A 461 -27.13 22.67 -58.09
N TRP A 462 -27.65 23.69 -57.41
CA TRP A 462 -26.88 24.55 -56.50
C TRP A 462 -27.72 25.02 -55.32
N VAL A 463 -27.03 25.36 -54.22
CA VAL A 463 -27.60 26.01 -53.03
C VAL A 463 -26.96 27.39 -52.87
N TYR A 464 -27.70 28.38 -52.36
CA TYR A 464 -27.11 29.67 -52.00
C TYR A 464 -26.79 29.70 -50.51
N LEU A 465 -25.50 29.86 -50.18
CA LEU A 465 -25.02 29.97 -48.80
C LEU A 465 -24.99 31.45 -48.41
N SER A 466 -26.00 31.93 -47.68
CA SER A 466 -26.09 33.29 -47.14
C SER A 466 -24.90 33.65 -46.25
N SER A 467 -24.40 32.68 -45.49
CA SER A 467 -23.25 32.86 -44.60
C SER A 467 -21.97 33.22 -45.36
N GLN A 468 -21.83 32.69 -46.57
CA GLN A 468 -20.66 32.90 -47.45
C GLN A 468 -20.95 33.87 -48.61
N LYS A 469 -22.22 34.24 -48.81
CA LYS A 469 -22.73 34.97 -49.98
C LYS A 469 -22.26 34.35 -51.29
N SER A 470 -22.25 33.02 -51.35
CA SER A 470 -21.75 32.24 -52.47
C SER A 470 -22.74 31.18 -52.90
N MET A 471 -22.61 30.77 -54.16
CA MET A 471 -23.35 29.67 -54.76
C MET A 471 -22.50 28.41 -54.65
N GLU A 472 -23.08 27.34 -54.13
CA GLU A 472 -22.41 26.08 -53.91
C GLU A 472 -23.07 25.00 -54.78
N TRP A 473 -22.29 24.39 -55.67
CA TRP A 473 -22.77 23.32 -56.55
C TRP A 473 -23.06 22.06 -55.75
N ILE A 474 -24.11 21.33 -56.14
CA ILE A 474 -24.47 20.05 -55.54
C ILE A 474 -24.39 18.98 -56.62
N TYR A 475 -23.61 17.94 -56.35
CA TYR A 475 -23.50 16.76 -57.19
C TYR A 475 -24.22 15.58 -56.55
N GLU A 476 -24.82 14.75 -57.40
CA GLU A 476 -25.30 13.44 -57.03
C GLU A 476 -24.22 12.41 -57.37
N VAL A 477 -23.89 11.51 -56.43
CA VAL A 477 -22.94 10.42 -56.64
C VAL A 477 -23.67 9.07 -56.65
N PHE A 478 -23.44 8.29 -57.69
CA PHE A 478 -24.17 7.04 -57.95
C PHE A 478 -23.46 5.80 -57.43
N ASP A 479 -22.22 5.91 -56.95
CA ASP A 479 -21.40 4.75 -56.58
C ASP A 479 -21.97 3.95 -55.39
N GLY A 480 -22.84 4.57 -54.60
CA GLY A 480 -23.61 3.90 -53.56
C GLY A 480 -24.79 3.06 -54.07
N GLU A 481 -25.19 3.21 -55.33
CA GLU A 481 -26.41 2.62 -55.89
C GLU A 481 -26.15 1.30 -56.65
N PRO A 482 -27.20 0.47 -56.85
CA PRO A 482 -27.12 -0.73 -57.68
C PRO A 482 -26.66 -0.40 -59.10
N GLU A 483 -25.99 -1.38 -59.73
CA GLU A 483 -25.36 -1.21 -61.03
C GLU A 483 -26.35 -0.75 -62.12
N GLU A 484 -27.59 -1.25 -62.11
CA GLU A 484 -28.62 -0.87 -63.06
C GLU A 484 -28.97 0.63 -62.98
N SER A 485 -29.20 1.15 -61.77
CA SER A 485 -29.47 2.58 -61.52
C SER A 485 -28.30 3.43 -61.99
N ARG A 486 -27.08 3.02 -61.64
CA ARG A 486 -25.84 3.71 -62.03
C ARG A 486 -25.68 3.79 -63.54
N ARG A 487 -25.91 2.70 -64.28
CA ARG A 487 -25.83 2.67 -65.74
C ARG A 487 -26.86 3.61 -66.37
N LYS A 488 -28.11 3.57 -65.92
CA LYS A 488 -29.19 4.45 -66.43
C LYS A 488 -28.89 5.92 -66.18
N LYS A 489 -28.48 6.29 -64.96
CA LYS A 489 -28.10 7.68 -64.61
C LYS A 489 -26.86 8.17 -65.36
N THR A 490 -25.89 7.29 -65.61
CA THR A 490 -24.71 7.62 -66.41
C THR A 490 -25.09 7.89 -67.86
N PHE A 491 -25.99 7.07 -68.44
CA PHE A 491 -26.49 7.26 -69.79
C PHE A 491 -27.26 8.58 -69.94
N THR A 492 -28.13 8.91 -69.00
CA THR A 492 -28.97 10.13 -69.04
C THR A 492 -28.29 11.38 -68.49
N ARG A 493 -27.04 11.29 -68.02
CA ARG A 493 -26.30 12.38 -67.35
C ARG A 493 -26.31 13.67 -68.17
N ASN A 494 -25.90 13.60 -69.43
CA ASN A 494 -25.71 14.79 -70.26
C ASN A 494 -27.04 15.53 -70.51
N ASP A 495 -28.13 14.78 -70.76
CA ASP A 495 -29.47 15.36 -70.89
C ASP A 495 -29.94 15.97 -69.57
N PHE A 496 -29.75 15.26 -68.45
CA PHE A 496 -30.14 15.77 -67.13
C PHE A 496 -29.44 17.10 -66.81
N GLU A 497 -28.11 17.15 -66.96
CA GLU A 497 -27.34 18.35 -66.66
C GLU A 497 -27.64 19.51 -67.63
N ALA A 498 -27.95 19.21 -68.90
CA ALA A 498 -28.43 20.22 -69.83
C ALA A 498 -29.78 20.79 -69.38
N GLY A 499 -30.67 19.95 -68.87
CA GLY A 499 -31.93 20.35 -68.25
C GLY A 499 -31.72 21.26 -67.03
N VAL A 500 -30.79 20.89 -66.12
CA VAL A 500 -30.43 21.72 -64.95
C VAL A 500 -29.90 23.07 -65.37
N ARG A 501 -28.98 23.12 -66.35
CA ARG A 501 -28.42 24.38 -66.88
C ARG A 501 -29.50 25.26 -67.49
N ALA A 502 -30.36 24.70 -68.35
CA ALA A 502 -31.48 25.41 -68.97
C ALA A 502 -32.47 25.94 -67.92
N PHE A 503 -32.75 25.16 -66.88
CA PHE A 503 -33.61 25.58 -65.77
C PHE A 503 -33.01 26.78 -65.02
N CYS A 504 -31.70 26.74 -64.75
CA CYS A 504 -31.00 27.80 -64.02
C CYS A 504 -31.00 29.15 -64.78
N VAL A 505 -30.94 29.13 -66.11
CA VAL A 505 -30.97 30.36 -66.93
C VAL A 505 -32.39 30.81 -67.30
N GLY A 506 -33.42 30.10 -66.82
CA GLY A 506 -34.83 30.44 -67.06
C GLY A 506 -35.41 29.94 -68.39
N GLU A 507 -34.69 29.10 -69.13
CA GLU A 507 -35.20 28.45 -70.35
C GLU A 507 -36.08 27.23 -70.02
N ILE A 508 -37.18 27.48 -69.31
CA ILE A 508 -38.04 26.43 -68.75
C ILE A 508 -38.57 25.42 -69.80
N PRO A 509 -38.99 25.82 -71.02
CA PRO A 509 -39.43 24.86 -72.03
C PRO A 509 -38.31 23.91 -72.47
N ASN A 510 -37.07 24.39 -72.59
CA ASN A 510 -35.90 23.58 -72.94
C ASN A 510 -35.53 22.65 -71.78
N ALA A 511 -35.53 23.16 -70.55
CA ALA A 511 -35.30 22.38 -69.35
C ALA A 511 -36.26 21.18 -69.27
N ARG A 512 -37.57 21.43 -69.42
CA ARG A 512 -38.60 20.38 -69.40
C ARG A 512 -38.37 19.32 -70.48
N ARG A 513 -38.00 19.71 -71.70
CA ARG A 513 -37.69 18.77 -72.79
C ARG A 513 -36.53 17.83 -72.43
N HIS A 514 -35.46 18.37 -71.84
CA HIS A 514 -34.34 17.57 -71.39
C HIS A 514 -34.74 16.57 -70.29
N PHE A 515 -35.50 17.00 -69.28
CA PHE A 515 -35.94 16.08 -68.22
C PHE A 515 -36.92 15.00 -68.71
N ILE A 516 -37.77 15.30 -69.70
CA ILE A 516 -38.63 14.28 -70.34
C ILE A 516 -37.78 13.20 -71.03
N ARG A 517 -36.68 13.57 -71.72
CA ARG A 517 -35.75 12.60 -72.31
C ARG A 517 -35.08 11.71 -71.27
N VAL A 518 -34.76 12.27 -70.09
CA VAL A 518 -34.24 11.50 -68.96
C VAL A 518 -35.28 10.46 -68.50
N ILE A 519 -36.53 10.87 -68.30
CA ILE A 519 -37.62 9.97 -67.87
C ILE A 519 -37.94 8.90 -68.93
N ASP A 520 -37.81 9.21 -70.22
CA ASP A 520 -38.03 8.24 -71.30
C ASP A 520 -37.07 7.04 -71.20
N HIS A 521 -35.80 7.29 -70.85
CA HIS A 521 -34.77 6.26 -70.67
C HIS A 521 -34.68 5.72 -69.23
N HIS A 522 -35.08 6.52 -68.23
CA HIS A 522 -35.02 6.19 -66.81
C HIS A 522 -36.29 6.68 -66.10
N ARG A 523 -37.37 5.89 -66.22
CA ARG A 523 -38.69 6.24 -65.68
C ARG A 523 -38.73 6.48 -64.17
N GLU A 524 -37.81 5.88 -63.43
CA GLU A 524 -37.72 5.95 -61.97
C GLU A 524 -36.84 7.12 -61.47
N ASP A 525 -36.35 7.98 -62.37
CA ASP A 525 -35.53 9.14 -62.00
C ASP A 525 -36.36 10.22 -61.27
N ARG A 526 -36.44 10.09 -59.95
CA ARG A 526 -37.21 11.01 -59.09
C ARG A 526 -36.70 12.45 -59.18
N ALA A 527 -35.40 12.67 -59.39
CA ALA A 527 -34.85 14.01 -59.56
C ALA A 527 -35.37 14.66 -60.85
N ALA A 528 -35.38 13.92 -61.96
CA ALA A 528 -35.90 14.43 -63.24
C ALA A 528 -37.41 14.69 -63.16
N GLY A 529 -38.16 13.78 -62.53
CA GLY A 529 -39.58 13.96 -62.25
C GLY A 529 -39.87 15.23 -61.44
N LYS A 530 -39.10 15.46 -60.37
CA LYS A 530 -39.21 16.67 -59.54
C LYS A 530 -38.94 17.93 -60.37
N TYR A 531 -37.91 17.92 -61.22
CA TYR A 531 -37.64 19.03 -62.14
C TYR A 531 -38.75 19.30 -63.17
N ILE A 532 -39.42 18.26 -63.68
CA ILE A 532 -40.58 18.43 -64.58
C ILE A 532 -41.71 19.14 -63.85
N CYS A 533 -42.06 18.71 -62.63
CA CYS A 533 -43.10 19.36 -61.81
C CYS A 533 -42.78 20.85 -61.57
N LEU A 534 -41.51 21.18 -61.33
CA LEU A 534 -41.09 22.57 -61.13
C LEU A 534 -41.17 23.40 -62.41
N CYS A 535 -40.81 22.81 -63.55
CA CYS A 535 -40.97 23.46 -64.85
C CYS A 535 -42.45 23.77 -65.11
N GLU A 536 -43.35 22.82 -64.82
CA GLU A 536 -44.79 22.99 -64.98
C GLU A 536 -45.34 24.07 -64.07
N ALA A 537 -44.98 24.04 -62.78
CA ALA A 537 -45.36 25.08 -61.84
C ALA A 537 -44.80 26.47 -62.21
N TYR A 538 -43.58 26.56 -62.77
CA TYR A 538 -43.02 27.82 -63.27
C TYR A 538 -43.83 28.35 -64.45
N MET A 539 -44.17 27.48 -65.43
CA MET A 539 -44.95 27.86 -66.61
C MET A 539 -46.37 28.32 -66.24
N GLU A 540 -46.98 27.75 -65.21
CA GLU A 540 -48.31 28.14 -64.74
C GLU A 540 -48.33 29.44 -63.93
N LYS A 541 -47.33 29.65 -63.06
CA LYS A 541 -47.35 30.74 -62.05
C LYS A 541 -46.40 31.90 -62.37
N GLY A 542 -45.59 31.79 -63.43
CA GLY A 542 -44.60 32.79 -63.82
C GLY A 542 -43.42 32.97 -62.85
N GLN A 543 -43.29 32.10 -61.85
CA GLN A 543 -42.21 32.09 -60.86
C GLN A 543 -41.79 30.66 -60.55
N ALA A 544 -40.48 30.42 -60.41
CA ALA A 544 -39.97 29.15 -59.93
C ALA A 544 -40.50 28.88 -58.52
N PRO A 545 -41.09 27.70 -58.26
CA PRO A 545 -41.28 27.26 -56.89
C PRO A 545 -39.91 27.24 -56.20
N LYS A 546 -39.86 27.69 -54.94
CA LYS A 546 -38.64 27.73 -54.10
C LYS A 546 -38.03 26.35 -53.80
N GLU A 547 -38.58 25.28 -54.37
CA GLU A 547 -38.37 23.90 -53.92
C GLU A 547 -37.16 23.22 -54.56
N LEU A 548 -36.51 23.81 -55.58
CA LEU A 548 -35.29 23.21 -56.16
C LEU A 548 -34.26 24.19 -56.75
N CYS A 549 -34.44 25.49 -56.57
CA CYS A 549 -33.30 26.38 -56.34
C CYS A 549 -33.16 26.48 -54.82
N LEU A 550 -32.44 25.50 -54.28
CA LEU A 550 -32.45 25.11 -52.88
C LEU A 550 -32.20 26.31 -51.96
N GLU A 551 -33.00 26.39 -50.90
CA GLU A 551 -33.21 27.54 -50.01
C GLU A 551 -31.97 28.43 -49.78
N ARG A 552 -32.24 29.70 -49.49
CA ARG A 552 -31.22 30.62 -48.97
C ARG A 552 -30.78 30.10 -47.59
N TYR A 553 -29.66 29.35 -47.52
CA TYR A 553 -29.11 28.75 -46.30
C TYR A 553 -28.29 29.74 -45.48
#